data_AF-A0A920GL02-F1
#
_entry.id   AF-A0A920GL02-F1
#
_cell.length_a   1.000
_cell.length_b   1.000
_cell.length_c   1.000
_cell.angle_alpha   90.00
_cell.angle_beta   90.00
_cell.angle_gamma   90.00
#
_symmetry.space_group_name_H-M   'P 1'
#
loop_
_entity.id
_entity.type
_entity.pdbx_description
1 polymer ?
#
loop_
_entity_poly.entity_id
_entity_poly.type
_entity_poly.pdbx_seq_one_letter_code
_entity_poly.pdbx_strand_id
1 'polypeptide(L)'
;MTDIFLPGQRWVSHADSTLGLGIVTHADDRRVTLHFPAVEEERVYAIDRAPLTRLLLKPGDQLTSVDGTGLTVENVKEQSGVLTYYGTDTAGQQRSVVETELDAHIELNTPIERLLNNQLGKPSDFGVRQTTLEHHATGKVLV
;
A
#
# COMPACT_ATOMS: atom_id res chain seq x y z
N MET A 1 7.27 22.09 12.01
CA MET A 1 6.10 21.67 11.20
C MET A 1 6.42 20.27 10.70
N THR A 2 6.67 19.37 11.65
CA THR A 2 7.47 18.13 11.49
C THR A 2 6.67 16.92 11.96
N ASP A 3 5.34 17.04 11.95
CA ASP A 3 4.41 16.08 12.56
C ASP A 3 4.01 14.95 11.58
N ILE A 4 4.69 14.83 10.45
CA ILE A 4 4.34 13.87 9.41
C ILE A 4 4.89 12.48 9.76
N PHE A 5 6.04 12.40 10.45
CA PHE A 5 6.71 11.15 10.80
C PHE A 5 6.85 11.03 12.31
N LEU A 6 5.95 10.27 12.94
CA LEU A 6 6.08 9.93 14.36
C LEU A 6 6.77 8.57 14.52
N PRO A 7 7.66 8.41 15.51
CA PRO A 7 8.24 7.11 15.82
C PRO A 7 7.13 6.10 16.16
N GLY A 8 7.25 4.90 15.61
CA GLY A 8 6.24 3.84 15.71
C GLY A 8 5.25 3.77 14.55
N GLN A 9 5.19 4.77 13.67
CA GLN A 9 4.35 4.71 12.46
C GLN A 9 4.93 3.75 11.42
N ARG A 10 4.05 3.08 10.69
CA ARG A 10 4.43 2.19 9.59
C ARG A 10 4.38 2.83 8.20
N TRP A 11 5.49 2.72 7.49
CA TRP A 11 5.72 3.34 6.19
C TRP A 11 6.31 2.32 5.21
N VAL A 12 5.81 2.31 3.98
CA VAL A 12 6.32 1.45 2.90
C VAL A 12 7.30 2.24 2.04
N SER A 13 8.45 1.63 1.74
CA SER A 13 9.42 2.19 0.80
C SER A 13 9.10 1.75 -0.63
N HIS A 14 8.93 2.72 -1.53
CA HIS A 14 8.77 2.48 -2.96
C HIS A 14 10.11 2.28 -3.68
N ALA A 15 11.24 2.58 -3.02
CA ALA A 15 12.56 2.36 -3.62
C ALA A 15 12.83 0.88 -3.84
N ASP A 16 12.38 0.04 -2.91
CA ASP A 16 12.56 -1.41 -2.93
C ASP A 16 11.36 -2.06 -2.22
N SER A 17 10.45 -2.66 -2.99
CA SER A 17 9.31 -3.43 -2.45
C SER A 17 9.76 -4.68 -1.68
N THR A 18 10.98 -5.15 -1.91
CA THR A 18 11.61 -6.28 -1.20
C THR A 18 11.98 -5.94 0.25
N LEU A 19 12.12 -4.66 0.60
CA LEU A 19 12.34 -4.23 1.99
C LEU A 19 11.06 -4.37 2.84
N GLY A 20 9.89 -4.32 2.19
CA GLY A 20 8.60 -4.43 2.86
C GLY A 20 8.24 -3.20 3.70
N LEU A 21 7.64 -3.46 4.86
CA LEU A 21 7.09 -2.43 5.74
C LEU A 21 8.12 -1.99 6.79
N GLY A 22 8.48 -0.71 6.77
CA GLY A 22 9.38 -0.10 7.73
C GLY A 22 8.65 0.59 8.87
N ILE A 23 9.26 0.60 10.06
CA ILE A 23 8.80 1.31 11.24
C ILE A 23 9.70 2.52 11.46
N VAL A 24 9.12 3.71 11.62
CA VAL A 24 9.91 4.91 11.94
C VAL A 24 10.52 4.74 13.33
N THR A 25 11.85 4.70 13.41
CA THR A 25 12.58 4.68 14.69
C THR A 25 12.93 6.09 15.12
N HIS A 26 13.35 6.92 14.18
CA HIS A 26 13.76 8.30 14.43
C HIS A 26 13.37 9.20 13.27
N ALA A 27 12.90 10.41 13.55
CA ALA A 27 12.59 11.41 12.54
C ALA A 27 13.11 12.78 12.97
N ASP A 28 13.91 13.40 12.12
CA ASP A 28 14.42 14.76 12.26
C ASP A 28 13.75 15.68 11.22
N ASP A 29 14.17 16.95 11.14
CA ASP A 29 13.60 17.92 10.19
C ASP A 29 13.92 17.60 8.72
N ARG A 30 15.05 16.91 8.44
CA ARG A 30 15.51 16.63 7.07
C ARG A 30 15.66 15.14 6.74
N ARG A 31 15.65 14.28 7.76
CA ARG A 31 15.95 12.85 7.62
C ARG A 31 15.00 12.04 8.48
N VAL A 32 14.66 10.86 8.00
CA VAL A 32 13.86 9.87 8.73
C VAL A 32 14.57 8.53 8.65
N THR A 33 14.69 7.87 9.80
CA THR A 33 15.26 6.53 9.95
C THR A 33 14.12 5.55 10.10
N LEU A 34 14.09 4.54 9.23
CA LEU A 34 13.13 3.46 9.26
C LEU A 34 13.87 2.15 9.52
N HIS A 35 13.37 1.36 10.44
CA HIS A 35 13.80 -0.01 10.68
C HIS A 35 12.85 -0.98 9.97
N PHE A 36 13.40 -1.88 9.15
CA PHE A 36 12.67 -2.87 8.37
C PHE A 36 12.80 -4.25 9.04
N PRO A 37 11.84 -4.66 9.88
CA PRO A 37 11.90 -5.96 10.56
C PRO A 37 11.87 -7.16 9.59
N ALA A 38 11.41 -6.98 8.34
CA ALA A 38 11.42 -8.02 7.32
C ALA A 38 12.84 -8.47 6.91
N VAL A 39 13.81 -7.54 6.94
CA VAL A 39 15.21 -7.75 6.53
C VAL A 39 16.20 -7.45 7.66
N GLU A 40 15.69 -7.11 8.84
CA GLU A 40 16.48 -6.65 10.02
C GLU A 40 17.49 -5.55 9.67
N GLU A 41 17.10 -4.59 8.81
CA GLU A 41 17.97 -3.50 8.34
C GLU A 41 17.35 -2.12 8.62
N GLU A 42 18.19 -1.13 8.94
CA GLU A 42 17.81 0.27 9.09
C GLU A 42 18.21 1.09 7.86
N ARG A 43 17.29 1.92 7.36
CA ARG A 43 17.55 2.86 6.26
C ARG A 43 17.19 4.27 6.63
N VAL A 44 18.04 5.19 6.20
CA VAL A 44 17.85 6.63 6.38
C VAL A 44 17.43 7.25 5.05
N TYR A 45 16.30 7.93 5.06
CA TYR A 45 15.78 8.65 3.89
C TYR A 45 15.75 10.15 4.17
N ALA A 46 15.94 10.96 3.13
CA ALA A 46 15.78 12.41 3.22
C ALA A 46 14.30 12.77 3.02
N ILE A 47 13.66 13.42 3.99
CA ILE A 47 12.21 13.69 4.00
C ILE A 47 11.71 14.35 2.71
N ASP A 48 12.48 15.29 2.16
CA ASP A 48 12.16 16.03 0.92
C ASP A 48 12.03 15.14 -0.33
N ARG A 49 12.74 14.00 -0.36
CA ARG A 49 12.82 13.09 -1.51
C ARG A 49 12.53 11.64 -1.14
N ALA A 50 11.91 11.41 0.02
CA ALA A 50 11.69 10.07 0.51
C ALA A 50 10.55 9.43 -0.31
N PRO A 51 10.79 8.33 -1.04
CA PRO A 51 9.75 7.60 -1.75
C PRO A 51 8.98 6.71 -0.77
N LEU A 52 8.56 7.30 0.35
CA LEU A 52 7.88 6.64 1.45
C LEU A 52 6.39 6.95 1.38
N THR A 53 5.54 5.97 1.64
CA THR A 53 4.10 6.18 1.78
C THR A 53 3.63 5.59 3.10
N ARG A 54 2.83 6.36 3.82
CA ARG A 54 2.21 5.88 5.06
C ARG A 54 1.19 4.82 4.71
N LEU A 55 1.29 3.66 5.36
CA LEU A 55 0.30 2.61 5.16
C LEU A 55 -0.94 2.92 5.99
N LEU A 56 -2.05 3.20 5.32
CA LEU A 56 -3.35 3.47 5.92
C LEU A 56 -4.35 2.46 5.36
N LEU A 57 -4.71 1.45 6.16
CA LEU A 57 -5.73 0.49 5.75
C LEU A 57 -7.12 1.08 5.98
N LYS A 58 -8.06 0.71 5.12
CA LYS A 58 -9.44 1.17 5.19
C LYS A 58 -10.35 0.03 5.66
N PRO A 59 -11.51 0.34 6.26
CA PRO A 59 -12.53 -0.68 6.47
C PRO A 59 -12.91 -1.33 5.14
N GLY A 60 -12.85 -2.66 5.09
CA GLY A 60 -12.99 -3.49 3.89
C GLY A 60 -11.68 -4.09 3.37
N ASP A 61 -10.52 -3.58 3.79
CA ASP A 61 -9.24 -4.19 3.43
C ASP A 61 -8.93 -5.41 4.31
N GLN A 62 -8.20 -6.36 3.72
CA GLN A 62 -7.67 -7.52 4.41
C GLN A 62 -6.23 -7.24 4.83
N LEU A 63 -5.91 -7.50 6.09
CA LEU A 63 -4.56 -7.38 6.64
C LEU A 63 -4.12 -8.70 7.25
N THR A 64 -2.81 -8.86 7.39
CA THR A 64 -2.21 -10.00 8.09
C THR A 64 -1.47 -9.47 9.30
N SER A 65 -1.75 -10.04 10.47
CA SER A 65 -1.00 -9.79 11.71
C SER A 65 0.33 -10.53 11.67
N VAL A 66 1.33 -10.09 12.46
CA VAL A 66 2.64 -10.76 12.61
C VAL A 66 2.52 -12.23 13.04
N ASP A 67 1.43 -12.61 13.71
CA ASP A 67 1.07 -14.00 14.04
C ASP A 67 0.62 -14.85 12.83
N GLY A 68 0.66 -14.31 11.61
CA GLY A 68 0.17 -14.97 10.39
C GLY A 68 -1.35 -15.08 10.29
N THR A 69 -2.07 -14.37 11.16
CA THR A 69 -3.54 -14.40 11.23
C THR A 69 -4.14 -13.32 10.32
N GLY A 70 -5.02 -13.69 9.40
CA GLY A 70 -5.64 -12.79 8.43
C GLY A 70 -6.95 -12.17 8.93
N LEU A 71 -6.98 -10.85 9.05
CA LEU A 71 -8.12 -10.10 9.57
C LEU A 71 -8.73 -9.19 8.49
N THR A 72 -10.06 -9.16 8.41
CA THR A 72 -10.77 -8.19 7.57
C THR A 72 -11.10 -6.96 8.40
N VAL A 73 -10.58 -5.80 8.02
CA VAL A 73 -10.80 -4.54 8.74
C VAL A 73 -12.27 -4.13 8.61
N GLU A 74 -12.95 -3.94 9.72
CA GLU A 74 -14.31 -3.39 9.76
C GLU A 74 -14.32 -1.95 10.26
N ASN A 75 -13.38 -1.62 11.15
CA ASN A 75 -13.27 -0.28 11.73
C ASN A 75 -11.81 0.09 11.97
N VAL A 76 -11.52 1.38 11.85
CA VAL A 76 -10.19 1.96 12.11
C VAL A 76 -10.35 3.03 13.15
N LYS A 77 -9.54 2.97 14.20
CA LYS A 77 -9.39 4.08 15.15
C LYS A 77 -7.95 4.52 15.21
N GLU A 78 -7.75 5.82 15.12
CA GLU A 78 -6.47 6.43 15.45
C GLU A 78 -6.46 6.79 16.94
N GLN A 79 -5.43 6.36 17.65
CA GLN A 79 -5.23 6.65 19.06
C GLN A 79 -3.76 7.02 19.29
N SER A 80 -3.50 8.26 19.71
CA SER A 80 -2.15 8.79 19.97
C SER A 80 -1.20 8.72 18.76
N GLY A 81 -1.72 8.91 17.54
CA GLY A 81 -0.93 8.85 16.29
C GLY A 81 -0.69 7.43 15.75
N VAL A 82 -1.23 6.41 16.43
CA VAL A 82 -1.14 5.00 16.07
C VAL A 82 -2.54 4.49 15.66
N LEU A 83 -2.63 3.75 14.56
CA LEU A 83 -3.86 3.19 14.04
C LEU A 83 -4.11 1.81 14.63
N THR A 84 -5.32 1.59 15.15
CA THR A 84 -5.83 0.30 15.60
C THR A 84 -6.94 -0.15 14.66
N TYR A 85 -6.74 -1.30 14.05
CA TYR A 85 -7.67 -1.95 13.14
C TYR A 85 -8.53 -2.94 13.91
N TYR A 86 -9.84 -2.76 13.87
CA TYR A 86 -10.82 -3.68 14.44
C TYR A 86 -11.49 -4.43 13.31
N GLY A 87 -11.63 -5.73 13.47
CA GLY A 87 -12.26 -6.55 12.45
C GLY A 87 -12.46 -7.97 12.89
N THR A 88 -12.80 -8.80 11.92
CA THR A 88 -13.09 -10.21 12.15
C THR A 88 -12.04 -11.06 11.46
N ASP A 89 -11.48 -12.02 12.18
CA ASP A 89 -10.53 -13.00 11.66
C ASP A 89 -11.22 -14.03 10.74
N THR A 90 -10.45 -14.79 9.96
CA THR A 90 -10.93 -15.97 9.20
C THR A 90 -11.75 -16.96 10.03
N ALA A 91 -11.52 -17.06 11.34
CA ALA A 91 -12.31 -17.88 12.25
C ALA A 91 -13.64 -17.24 12.71
N GLY A 92 -13.98 -16.03 12.27
CA GLY A 92 -15.20 -15.31 12.67
C GLY A 92 -15.12 -14.64 14.04
N GLN A 93 -13.93 -14.54 14.65
CA GLN A 93 -13.73 -13.86 15.93
C GLN A 93 -13.33 -12.40 15.73
N GLN A 94 -13.94 -11.52 16.52
CA GLN A 94 -13.52 -10.12 16.56
C GLN A 94 -12.13 -10.02 17.19
N ARG A 95 -11.20 -9.43 16.44
CA ARG A 95 -9.86 -9.08 16.91
C ARG A 95 -9.56 -7.62 16.61
N SER A 96 -8.67 -7.06 17.40
CA SER A 96 -8.05 -5.77 17.14
C SER A 96 -6.58 -5.98 16.87
N VAL A 97 -6.08 -5.44 15.77
CA VAL A 97 -4.67 -5.47 15.38
C VAL A 97 -4.17 -4.03 15.38
N VAL A 98 -3.12 -3.76 16.14
CA VAL A 98 -2.46 -2.44 16.14
C VAL A 98 -1.56 -2.34 14.91
N GLU A 99 -1.35 -1.15 14.35
CA GLU A 99 -0.43 -0.99 13.20
C GLU A 99 0.99 -1.51 13.50
N THR A 100 1.41 -1.51 14.77
CA THR A 100 2.70 -2.05 15.21
C THR A 100 2.78 -3.57 15.15
N GLU A 101 1.63 -4.27 15.15
CA GLU A 101 1.52 -5.73 15.10
C GLU A 101 1.17 -6.24 13.69
N LEU A 102 1.03 -5.35 12.71
CA LEU A 102 0.92 -5.75 11.32
C LEU A 102 2.12 -6.62 10.92
N ASP A 103 1.91 -7.51 9.97
CA ASP A 103 3.03 -8.26 9.40
C ASP A 103 4.03 -7.31 8.69
N ALA A 104 5.31 -7.65 8.71
CA ALA A 104 6.35 -6.86 8.03
C ALA A 104 6.37 -7.15 6.52
N HIS A 105 6.00 -8.37 6.13
CA HIS A 105 5.67 -8.81 4.78
C HIS A 105 4.16 -8.67 4.57
N ILE A 106 3.70 -7.43 4.41
CA ILE A 106 2.39 -7.27 3.79
C ILE A 106 2.55 -7.63 2.32
N GLU A 107 2.10 -8.82 1.95
CA GLU A 107 1.71 -9.13 0.58
C GLU A 107 0.51 -8.25 0.26
N LEU A 108 0.80 -7.03 -0.23
CA LEU A 108 -0.13 -5.96 -0.50
C LEU A 108 -1.05 -6.32 -1.69
N ASN A 109 -1.87 -7.37 -1.57
CA ASN A 109 -3.01 -7.60 -2.47
C ASN A 109 -4.09 -6.48 -2.39
N THR A 110 -3.78 -5.41 -1.68
CA THR A 110 -4.52 -4.17 -1.46
C THR A 110 -4.62 -3.35 -2.77
N PRO A 111 -5.68 -2.55 -2.97
CA PRO A 111 -5.83 -1.65 -4.12
C PRO A 111 -4.67 -0.68 -4.35
N ILE A 112 -3.80 -0.46 -3.34
CA ILE A 112 -2.54 0.27 -3.48
C ILE A 112 -1.63 -0.42 -4.50
N GLU A 113 -1.38 -1.73 -4.43
CA GLU A 113 -0.64 -2.42 -5.51
C GLU A 113 -1.38 -2.36 -6.85
N ARG A 114 -2.73 -2.36 -6.88
CA ARG A 114 -3.46 -2.20 -8.16
C ARG A 114 -3.32 -0.82 -8.76
N LEU A 115 -3.28 0.21 -7.93
CA LEU A 115 -3.04 1.59 -8.34
C LEU A 115 -1.57 1.76 -8.77
N LEU A 116 -0.64 1.06 -8.11
CA LEU A 116 0.79 1.14 -8.36
C LEU A 116 1.32 0.25 -9.49
N ASN A 117 0.69 -0.89 -9.77
CA ASN A 117 1.09 -1.81 -10.85
C ASN A 117 0.67 -1.34 -12.25
N ASN A 118 0.01 -0.18 -12.41
CA ASN A 118 -0.51 0.27 -13.71
C ASN A 118 -1.39 -0.77 -14.44
N GLN A 119 -1.88 -1.80 -13.73
CA GLN A 119 -2.95 -2.64 -14.21
C GLN A 119 -4.25 -1.89 -13.96
N LEU A 120 -4.50 -0.93 -14.85
CA LEU A 120 -5.84 -0.58 -15.30
C LEU A 120 -6.53 -1.89 -15.71
N GLY A 121 -7.11 -2.59 -14.73
CA GLY A 121 -8.21 -3.49 -15.00
C GLY A 121 -9.29 -2.62 -15.61
N LYS A 122 -9.36 -2.58 -16.95
CA LYS A 122 -10.49 -2.02 -17.67
C LYS A 122 -11.74 -2.73 -17.12
N PRO A 123 -12.61 -2.07 -16.36
CA PRO A 123 -13.85 -2.68 -15.95
C PRO A 123 -14.85 -2.44 -17.07
N SER A 124 -14.67 -3.12 -18.21
CA SER A 124 -15.65 -3.19 -19.31
C SER A 124 -15.17 -4.20 -20.35
N ASP A 125 -15.24 -5.48 -20.02
CA ASP A 125 -15.87 -6.37 -20.99
C ASP A 125 -17.36 -6.18 -20.77
N PHE A 126 -18.12 -5.63 -21.73
CA PHE A 126 -19.53 -5.98 -21.98
C PHE A 126 -20.11 -5.10 -23.10
N GLY A 127 -20.21 -5.70 -24.29
CA GLY A 127 -21.09 -5.30 -25.41
C GLY A 127 -20.57 -4.09 -26.21
N VAL A 128 -20.24 -4.20 -27.49
CA VAL A 128 -21.13 -4.71 -28.54
C VAL A 128 -20.28 -5.31 -29.65
N ARG A 129 -20.58 -6.57 -29.99
CA ARG A 129 -20.30 -7.13 -31.31
C ARG A 129 -21.04 -6.28 -32.33
N GLN A 130 -20.34 -5.69 -33.28
CA GLN A 130 -20.65 -5.86 -34.71
C GLN A 130 -19.72 -5.01 -35.58
N THR A 131 -18.94 -5.73 -36.40
CA THR A 131 -18.72 -5.51 -37.84
C THR A 131 -18.10 -4.17 -38.29
N THR A 132 -17.20 -4.06 -39.27
CA THR A 132 -16.59 -4.97 -40.24
C THR A 132 -15.81 -4.04 -41.20
N LEU A 133 -14.62 -4.48 -41.60
CA LEU A 133 -13.87 -4.18 -42.83
C LEU A 133 -13.49 -2.72 -43.20
N GLU A 134 -12.18 -2.58 -43.36
CA GLU A 134 -11.53 -2.04 -44.56
C GLU A 134 -11.96 -0.64 -45.04
N HIS A 135 -11.09 0.35 -44.83
CA HIS A 135 -10.72 1.30 -45.88
C HIS A 135 -9.56 2.19 -45.42
N HIS A 136 -8.34 1.80 -45.79
CA HIS A 136 -7.28 2.79 -46.03
C HIS A 136 -6.36 2.31 -47.17
N ALA A 137 -6.98 2.04 -48.32
CA ALA A 137 -6.36 2.25 -49.61
C ALA A 137 -6.91 3.57 -50.17
N THR A 138 -6.15 4.66 -50.06
CA THR A 138 -6.07 5.75 -51.05
C THR A 138 -5.27 6.90 -50.47
N GLY A 139 -4.14 7.18 -51.11
CA GLY A 139 -3.28 8.33 -50.86
C GLY A 139 -2.36 8.57 -52.04
N LYS A 140 -2.88 8.44 -53.26
CA LYS A 140 -2.25 8.93 -54.49
C LYS A 140 -2.55 10.43 -54.56
N VAL A 141 -1.53 11.29 -54.47
CA VAL A 141 -1.20 12.36 -55.44
C VAL A 141 -0.04 13.22 -54.90
N LEU A 142 0.92 13.55 -55.77
CA LEU A 142 1.44 14.91 -56.02
C LEU A 142 2.57 14.78 -57.05
N VAL A 143 2.24 15.05 -58.31
CA VAL A 143 2.76 16.14 -59.20
C VAL A 143 4.09 15.77 -59.84
#